data_AF-A0A969T9E6-F1
#
_entry.id   AF-A0A969T9E6-F1
#
_cell.length_a   1.000
_cell.length_b   1.000
_cell.length_c   1.000
_cell.angle_alpha   90.00
_cell.angle_beta   90.00
_cell.angle_gamma   90.00
#
_symmetry.space_group_name_H-M   'P 1'
#
loop_
_entity.id
_entity.type
_entity.pdbx_description
1 polymer ?
#
loop_
_entity_poly.entity_id
_entity_poly.type
_entity_poly.pdbx_seq_one_letter_code
_entity_poly.pdbx_strand_id
1 'polypeptide(L)'
;MGHDKEGTLYKDYFKNFDYYTLDKNIPDDSLTHIKMDIHELGKLGNKYDLVLLMSVLEHVENPFKVSEEIINIMNNNGYLYLAVPFFYPIHKSLNLGFSDYWRFTDDAIKILFKDLNLIWLEEIPSVIKAIDDRMTYWDNSHTIVSGYCALFKKNKN
;
A
#
# COMPACT_ATOMS: atom_id res chain seq x y z
N MET A 1 10.43 6.86 3.08
CA MET A 1 10.47 7.97 2.09
C MET A 1 9.08 8.17 1.51
N GLY A 2 8.59 9.41 1.42
CA GLY A 2 7.22 9.74 1.02
C GLY A 2 7.04 10.05 -0.47
N HIS A 3 7.84 9.45 -1.36
CA HIS A 3 7.76 9.68 -2.82
C HIS A 3 6.99 8.57 -3.53
N ASP A 4 6.32 8.92 -4.63
CA ASP A 4 5.84 7.94 -5.61
C ASP A 4 6.98 7.44 -6.52
N LYS A 5 6.64 6.57 -7.48
CA LYS A 5 7.62 5.96 -8.39
C LYS A 5 8.17 6.93 -9.43
N GLU A 6 7.53 8.09 -9.62
CA GLU A 6 7.97 9.16 -10.52
C GLU A 6 8.79 10.23 -9.78
N GLY A 7 9.00 10.05 -8.46
CA GLY A 7 9.79 10.95 -7.62
C GLY A 7 9.00 12.12 -7.02
N THR A 8 7.68 12.19 -7.21
CA THR A 8 6.85 13.23 -6.60
C THR A 8 6.53 12.86 -5.16
N LEU A 9 6.54 13.83 -4.23
CA LEU A 9 6.15 13.56 -2.85
C LEU A 9 4.63 13.38 -2.75
N TYR A 10 4.18 12.35 -2.03
CA TYR A 10 2.75 12.14 -1.82
C TYR A 10 2.07 13.35 -1.17
N LYS A 11 2.77 14.08 -0.30
CA LYS A 11 2.27 15.31 0.34
C LYS A 11 1.82 16.37 -0.68
N ASP A 12 2.43 16.39 -1.87
CA ASP A 12 2.15 17.41 -2.89
C ASP A 12 0.80 17.18 -3.58
N TYR A 13 0.26 15.96 -3.51
CA TYR A 13 -1.11 15.62 -3.93
C TYR A 13 -2.16 16.05 -2.88
N PHE A 14 -1.76 16.25 -1.61
CA PHE A 14 -2.65 16.50 -0.48
C PHE A 14 -2.29 17.78 0.29
N LYS A 15 -2.10 18.89 -0.43
CA LYS A 15 -1.57 20.17 0.13
C LYS A 15 -2.29 20.74 1.35
N ASN A 16 -3.56 20.38 1.56
CA ASN A 16 -4.40 20.88 2.64
C ASN A 16 -4.62 19.86 3.78
N PHE A 17 -3.82 18.79 3.82
CA PHE A 17 -3.93 17.73 4.83
C PHE A 17 -2.64 17.65 5.65
N ASP A 18 -2.78 17.29 6.92
CA ASP A 18 -1.65 16.83 7.70
C ASP A 18 -1.13 15.52 7.10
N TYR A 19 0.18 15.45 6.87
CA TYR A 19 0.81 14.35 6.18
C TYR A 19 1.87 13.71 7.07
N TYR A 20 1.85 12.38 7.12
CA TYR A 20 2.82 11.59 7.88
C TYR A 20 3.35 10.44 7.04
N THR A 21 4.62 10.09 7.23
CA THR A 21 5.24 8.88 6.68
C THR A 21 5.64 7.94 7.79
N LEU A 22 5.75 6.66 7.50
CA LEU A 22 6.20 5.66 8.46
C LEU A 22 7.24 4.73 7.82
N ASP A 23 8.32 4.48 8.55
CA ASP A 23 9.33 3.49 8.20
C ASP A 23 9.95 2.92 9.48
N LYS A 24 10.28 1.63 9.50
CA LYS A 24 10.91 0.99 10.67
C LYS A 24 12.41 1.25 10.72
N ASN A 25 13.06 1.27 9.56
CA ASN A 25 14.50 1.14 9.42
C ASN A 25 15.17 2.45 9.03
N ILE A 26 14.48 3.31 8.27
CA ILE A 26 15.03 4.57 7.79
C ILE A 26 14.69 5.68 8.79
N PRO A 27 15.66 6.24 9.53
CA PRO A 27 15.42 7.47 10.28
C PRO A 27 15.30 8.66 9.30
N ASP A 28 14.36 9.54 9.58
CA ASP A 28 14.21 10.85 8.95
C ASP A 28 13.85 11.84 10.06
N ASP A 29 14.62 12.93 10.16
CA ASP A 29 14.47 13.95 11.20
C ASP A 29 13.26 14.88 10.96
N SER A 30 12.54 14.67 9.86
CA SER A 30 11.27 15.32 9.59
C SER A 30 10.26 15.06 10.72
N LEU A 31 9.64 16.13 11.22
CA LEU A 31 8.56 16.04 12.22
C LEU A 31 7.33 15.23 11.76
N THR A 32 7.24 14.96 10.45
CA THR A 32 6.16 14.18 9.83
C THR A 32 6.55 12.71 9.64
N HIS A 33 7.75 12.32 10.04
CA HIS A 33 8.22 10.95 9.93
C HIS A 33 8.06 10.18 11.25
N ILE A 34 7.41 9.02 11.17
CA ILE A 34 7.18 8.14 12.30
C ILE A 34 8.07 6.91 12.14
N LYS A 35 9.09 6.80 13.00
CA LYS A 35 9.93 5.59 13.06
C LYS A 35 9.25 4.50 13.88
N MET A 36 8.61 3.54 13.22
CA MET A 36 7.80 2.51 13.89
C MET A 36 7.67 1.24 13.04
N ASP A 37 7.48 0.09 13.70
CA ASP A 37 7.04 -1.13 13.03
C ASP A 37 5.53 -1.07 12.75
N ILE A 38 5.15 -1.33 11.50
CA ILE A 38 3.75 -1.25 11.07
C ILE A 38 2.81 -2.20 11.83
N HIS A 39 3.33 -3.25 12.46
CA HIS A 39 2.55 -4.12 13.36
C HIS A 39 2.15 -3.46 14.69
N GLU A 40 2.57 -2.22 14.95
CA GLU A 40 2.28 -1.47 16.16
C GLU A 40 1.46 -0.20 15.90
N LEU A 41 0.91 -0.04 14.68
CA LEU A 41 0.18 1.17 14.26
C LEU A 41 -0.93 1.58 15.23
N GLY A 42 -1.64 0.65 15.87
CA GLY A 42 -2.72 0.94 16.82
C GLY A 42 -2.29 1.82 18.00
N LYS A 43 -0.99 1.92 18.30
CA LYS A 43 -0.44 2.87 19.29
C LYS A 43 -0.65 4.34 18.89
N LEU A 44 -0.85 4.63 17.60
CA LEU A 44 -1.11 5.98 17.09
C LEU A 44 -2.55 6.45 17.36
N GLY A 45 -3.45 5.51 17.65
CA GLY A 45 -4.87 5.77 17.84
C GLY A 45 -5.60 6.11 16.54
N ASN A 46 -6.91 6.33 16.67
CA ASN A 46 -7.80 6.60 15.55
C ASN A 46 -7.74 8.09 15.14
N LYS A 47 -6.99 8.41 14.07
CA LYS A 47 -6.71 9.80 13.67
C LYS A 47 -6.62 10.05 12.16
N TYR A 48 -6.60 9.02 11.32
CA TYR A 48 -6.26 9.19 9.90
C TYR A 48 -7.49 9.08 8.99
N ASP A 49 -7.77 10.14 8.22
CA ASP A 49 -8.84 10.17 7.23
C ASP A 49 -8.50 9.42 5.93
N LEU A 50 -7.20 9.26 5.64
CA LEU A 50 -6.68 8.55 4.49
C LEU A 50 -5.40 7.80 4.88
N VAL A 51 -5.35 6.50 4.57
CA VAL A 51 -4.16 5.67 4.66
C VAL A 51 -3.74 5.24 3.26
N LEU A 52 -2.48 5.47 2.90
CA LEU A 52 -1.87 5.01 1.66
C LEU A 52 -0.92 3.84 1.97
N LEU A 53 -1.23 2.65 1.49
CA LEU A 53 -0.46 1.42 1.73
C LEU A 53 0.12 0.90 0.41
N MET A 54 1.29 1.42 0.05
CA MET A 54 1.87 1.27 -1.28
C MET A 54 3.08 0.32 -1.26
N SER A 55 2.93 -0.89 -1.80
CA SER A 55 4.01 -1.90 -1.89
C SER A 55 4.68 -2.19 -0.53
N VAL A 56 3.86 -2.37 0.51
CA VAL A 56 4.32 -2.67 1.87
C VAL A 56 3.91 -4.06 2.33
N LEU A 57 2.67 -4.49 2.06
CA LEU A 57 2.12 -5.73 2.62
C LEU A 57 2.90 -6.98 2.23
N GLU A 58 3.53 -6.98 1.05
CA GLU A 58 4.37 -8.08 0.58
C GLU A 58 5.60 -8.29 1.47
N HIS A 59 6.05 -7.25 2.17
CA HIS A 59 7.24 -7.23 3.01
C HIS A 59 6.93 -7.42 4.50
N VAL A 60 5.66 -7.62 4.86
CA VAL A 60 5.19 -7.76 6.24
C VAL A 60 5.00 -9.23 6.59
N GLU A 61 5.51 -9.68 7.74
CA GLU A 61 5.41 -11.08 8.18
C GLU A 61 3.96 -11.49 8.48
N ASN A 62 3.20 -10.65 9.16
CA ASN A 62 1.80 -10.92 9.50
C ASN A 62 0.86 -9.86 8.91
N PRO A 63 0.42 -10.02 7.64
CA PRO A 63 -0.44 -9.06 6.98
C PRO A 63 -1.83 -8.96 7.62
N PHE A 64 -2.31 -10.02 8.29
CA PHE A 64 -3.59 -10.01 8.99
C PHE A 64 -3.57 -9.04 10.18
N LYS A 65 -2.52 -9.12 11.01
CA LYS A 65 -2.34 -8.17 12.11
C LYS A 65 -2.23 -6.74 11.58
N VAL A 66 -1.42 -6.51 10.53
CA VAL A 66 -1.27 -5.17 9.96
C VAL A 66 -2.59 -4.63 9.41
N SER A 67 -3.43 -5.48 8.82
CA SER A 67 -4.78 -5.08 8.40
C SER A 67 -5.62 -4.56 9.57
N GLU A 68 -5.67 -5.30 10.67
CA GLU A 68 -6.39 -4.89 11.89
C GLU A 68 -5.87 -3.56 12.44
N GLU A 69 -4.54 -3.41 12.50
CA GLU A 69 -3.90 -2.20 13.00
C GLU A 69 -4.18 -0.98 12.10
N ILE A 70 -4.21 -1.16 10.77
CA ILE A 70 -4.61 -0.12 9.81
C ILE A 70 -6.06 0.29 10.05
N ILE A 71 -6.97 -0.67 10.18
CA ILE A 71 -8.38 -0.39 10.45
C ILE A 71 -8.52 0.38 11.77
N ASN A 72 -7.73 0.05 12.80
CA ASN A 72 -7.77 0.71 14.10
C ASN A 72 -7.36 2.19 14.06
N ILE A 73 -6.37 2.55 13.22
CA ILE A 73 -5.90 3.94 13.12
C ILE A 73 -6.77 4.83 12.22
N MET A 74 -7.60 4.23 11.37
CA MET A 74 -8.47 4.96 10.44
C MET A 74 -9.68 5.59 11.14
N ASN A 75 -9.92 6.87 10.85
CA ASN A 75 -11.13 7.59 11.24
C ASN A 75 -12.39 6.90 10.70
N ASN A 76 -13.52 7.08 11.41
CA ASN A 76 -14.82 6.69 10.87
C ASN A 76 -15.06 7.50 9.58
N ASN A 77 -15.50 6.85 8.52
CA ASN A 77 -15.56 7.40 7.15
C ASN A 77 -14.21 7.66 6.48
N GLY A 78 -13.10 7.24 7.09
CA GLY A 78 -11.78 7.30 6.47
C GLY A 78 -11.61 6.28 5.34
N TYR A 79 -10.59 6.49 4.53
CA TYR A 79 -10.30 5.70 3.34
C TYR A 79 -8.96 4.99 3.44
N LEU A 80 -8.90 3.79 2.88
CA LEU A 80 -7.65 3.07 2.66
C LEU A 80 -7.48 2.91 1.16
N TYR A 81 -6.36 3.41 0.63
CA TYR A 81 -5.90 3.07 -0.70
C TYR A 81 -4.69 2.16 -0.56
N LEU A 82 -4.71 1.00 -1.21
CA LEU A 82 -3.57 0.09 -1.23
C LEU A 82 -3.19 -0.32 -2.64
N ALA A 83 -1.91 -0.61 -2.81
CA ALA A 83 -1.35 -1.22 -4.01
C ALA A 83 -0.41 -2.36 -3.61
N VAL A 84 -0.63 -3.56 -4.15
CA VAL A 84 0.13 -4.77 -3.80
C VAL A 84 0.50 -5.59 -5.04
N PRO A 85 1.66 -6.26 -5.05
CA PRO A 85 2.08 -7.08 -6.17
C PRO A 85 1.38 -8.45 -6.18
N PHE A 86 1.05 -8.91 -7.38
CA PHE A 86 0.65 -10.29 -7.67
C PHE A 86 1.76 -11.03 -8.42
N PHE A 87 2.27 -10.43 -9.50
CA PHE A 87 3.40 -10.96 -10.26
C PHE A 87 4.52 -9.93 -10.26
N TYR A 88 5.54 -10.18 -9.44
CA TYR A 88 6.74 -9.35 -9.32
C TYR A 88 7.92 -10.21 -8.88
N PRO A 89 9.15 -9.99 -9.41
CA PRO A 89 10.34 -10.70 -8.95
C PRO A 89 10.48 -10.64 -7.42
N ILE A 90 10.92 -11.74 -6.82
CA ILE A 90 11.22 -11.75 -5.38
C ILE A 90 12.35 -10.75 -5.12
N HIS A 91 12.13 -9.83 -4.19
CA HIS A 91 13.07 -8.76 -3.90
C HIS A 91 13.13 -8.46 -2.41
N LYS A 92 14.29 -8.75 -1.82
CA LYS A 92 14.58 -8.46 -0.41
C LYS A 92 15.93 -7.76 -0.31
N SER A 93 16.10 -6.94 0.71
CA SER A 93 17.35 -6.23 0.93
C SER A 93 17.82 -6.44 2.36
N LEU A 94 18.96 -7.12 2.50
CA LEU A 94 19.64 -7.23 3.80
C LEU A 94 20.11 -5.87 4.30
N ASN A 95 20.58 -5.00 3.38
CA ASN A 95 21.09 -3.67 3.72
C ASN A 95 19.97 -2.72 4.17
N LEU A 96 18.77 -2.83 3.57
CA LEU A 96 17.60 -2.02 3.92
C LEU A 96 16.68 -2.70 4.95
N GLY A 97 17.01 -3.91 5.37
CA GLY A 97 16.35 -4.63 6.45
C GLY A 97 14.91 -5.07 6.15
N PHE A 98 14.60 -5.46 4.91
CA PHE A 98 13.28 -5.98 4.55
C PHE A 98 13.34 -7.30 3.77
N SER A 99 12.34 -8.15 3.99
CA SER A 99 12.12 -9.45 3.35
C SER A 99 10.95 -9.36 2.35
N ASP A 100 10.72 -10.41 1.57
CA ASP A 100 9.61 -10.50 0.61
C ASP A 100 8.86 -11.81 0.83
N TYR A 101 7.64 -11.70 1.37
CA TYR A 101 6.87 -12.81 1.94
C TYR A 101 5.65 -13.18 1.12
N TRP A 102 4.94 -12.21 0.53
CA TRP A 102 3.59 -12.44 0.00
C TRP A 102 3.39 -11.94 -1.43
N ARG A 103 2.50 -12.63 -2.15
CA ARG A 103 1.87 -12.16 -3.38
C ARG A 103 0.37 -12.19 -3.16
N PHE A 104 -0.31 -11.09 -3.47
CA PHE A 104 -1.73 -10.93 -3.13
C PHE A 104 -2.60 -11.06 -4.36
N THR A 105 -3.65 -11.88 -4.24
CA THR A 105 -4.81 -11.85 -5.13
C THR A 105 -5.82 -10.84 -4.62
N ASP A 106 -6.82 -10.52 -5.44
CA ASP A 106 -7.96 -9.70 -5.04
C ASP A 106 -8.74 -10.30 -3.87
N ASP A 107 -8.93 -11.62 -3.84
CA ASP A 107 -9.60 -12.30 -2.74
C ASP A 107 -8.81 -12.24 -1.43
N ALA A 108 -7.47 -12.32 -1.49
CA ALA A 108 -6.64 -12.14 -0.30
C ALA A 108 -6.81 -10.71 0.27
N ILE A 109 -6.89 -9.71 -0.59
CA ILE A 109 -7.13 -8.31 -0.18
C ILE A 109 -8.50 -8.17 0.47
N LYS A 110 -9.55 -8.76 -0.11
CA LYS A 110 -10.91 -8.74 0.46
C LYS A 110 -10.98 -9.44 1.82
N ILE A 111 -10.22 -10.53 2.02
CA ILE A 111 -10.15 -11.22 3.31
C ILE A 111 -9.45 -10.35 4.36
N LEU A 112 -8.32 -9.73 4.00
CA LEU A 112 -7.57 -8.87 4.91
C LEU A 112 -8.42 -7.70 5.38
N PHE A 113 -9.11 -7.03 4.46
CA PHE A 113 -9.88 -5.81 4.75
C PHE A 113 -11.39 -6.04 4.76
N LYS A 114 -11.84 -7.23 5.18
CA LYS A 114 -13.25 -7.66 5.17
C LYS A 114 -14.19 -6.75 5.99
N ASP A 115 -13.65 -6.05 6.98
CA ASP A 115 -14.40 -5.15 7.86
C ASP A 115 -14.50 -3.72 7.29
N LEU A 116 -13.92 -3.48 6.12
CA LEU A 116 -14.07 -2.25 5.35
C LEU A 116 -15.00 -2.45 4.15
N ASN A 117 -15.66 -1.37 3.71
CA ASN A 117 -16.45 -1.40 2.50
C ASN A 117 -15.55 -1.21 1.27
N LEU A 118 -15.56 -2.17 0.35
CA LEU A 118 -14.83 -2.07 -0.91
C LEU A 118 -15.54 -1.09 -1.85
N ILE A 119 -14.84 -0.03 -2.26
CA ILE A 119 -15.36 0.99 -3.19
C ILE A 119 -14.92 0.70 -4.63
N TRP A 120 -13.65 0.32 -4.79
CA TRP A 120 -13.04 0.07 -6.09
C TRP A 120 -11.90 -0.92 -5.95
N LEU A 121 -11.74 -1.82 -6.93
CA LEU A 121 -10.63 -2.76 -7.03
C LEU A 121 -10.29 -2.91 -8.51
N GLU A 122 -9.02 -2.81 -8.84
CA GLU A 122 -8.52 -2.97 -10.21
C GLU A 122 -7.27 -3.83 -10.23
N GLU A 123 -7.23 -4.78 -11.16
CA GLU A 123 -6.01 -5.50 -11.51
C GLU A 123 -5.14 -4.59 -12.37
N ILE A 124 -3.89 -4.39 -11.97
CA ILE A 124 -2.88 -3.78 -12.83
C ILE A 124 -2.23 -4.92 -13.62
N PRO A 125 -2.51 -5.07 -14.92
CA PRO A 125 -2.04 -6.22 -15.70
C PRO A 125 -0.52 -6.15 -15.93
N SER A 126 0.12 -7.32 -16.01
CA SER A 126 1.52 -7.43 -16.41
C SER A 126 1.64 -7.33 -17.92
N VAL A 127 2.84 -6.97 -18.39
CA VAL A 127 3.21 -7.01 -19.82
C VAL A 127 2.84 -8.34 -20.49
N ILE A 128 2.85 -9.48 -19.79
CA ILE A 128 2.51 -10.79 -20.36
C ILE A 128 1.01 -10.92 -20.65
N LYS A 129 0.13 -10.45 -19.77
CA LYS A 129 -1.32 -10.38 -20.03
C LYS A 129 -1.64 -9.28 -21.04
N ALA A 130 -0.89 -8.17 -20.98
CA ALA A 130 -0.95 -7.13 -21.99
C ALA A 130 -0.54 -7.64 -23.38
N ILE A 131 0.40 -8.58 -23.52
CA ILE A 131 0.77 -9.20 -24.80
C ILE A 131 -0.38 -9.96 -25.46
N ASP A 132 -1.25 -10.61 -24.68
CA ASP A 132 -2.43 -11.30 -25.20
C ASP A 132 -3.53 -10.30 -25.67
N ASP A 133 -3.56 -9.09 -25.09
CA ASP A 133 -4.52 -8.01 -25.39
C ASP A 133 -3.94 -6.90 -26.31
N ARG A 134 -2.71 -7.09 -26.83
CA ARG A 134 -1.83 -6.03 -27.41
C ARG A 134 -2.00 -5.70 -28.89
N MET A 135 -3.17 -5.90 -29.49
CA MET A 135 -3.39 -5.40 -30.87
C MET A 135 -3.48 -3.88 -30.97
N THR A 136 -3.55 -3.14 -29.85
CA THR A 136 -3.61 -1.67 -29.86
C THR A 136 -2.96 -1.10 -28.59
N TYR A 137 -2.06 -0.12 -28.76
CA TYR A 137 -1.46 0.80 -27.76
C TYR A 137 0.00 0.56 -27.26
N TRP A 138 0.95 1.15 -28.02
CA TRP A 138 2.13 1.96 -27.66
C TRP A 138 3.18 1.50 -26.61
N ASP A 139 4.33 1.01 -27.11
CA ASP A 139 5.70 1.56 -26.92
C ASP A 139 6.22 2.02 -25.53
N ASN A 140 6.01 1.23 -24.47
CA ASN A 140 6.89 1.26 -23.28
C ASN A 140 7.12 -0.16 -22.71
N SER A 141 8.38 -0.60 -22.68
CA SER A 141 8.75 -2.03 -22.75
C SER A 141 9.39 -2.68 -21.51
N HIS A 142 9.32 -2.11 -20.29
CA HIS A 142 10.10 -2.68 -19.16
C HIS A 142 9.40 -2.76 -17.79
N THR A 143 8.15 -3.24 -17.72
CA THR A 143 7.54 -3.66 -16.43
C THR A 143 6.82 -5.00 -16.53
N ILE A 144 7.46 -6.09 -16.13
CA ILE A 144 6.87 -7.43 -16.03
C ILE A 144 6.03 -7.55 -14.74
N VAL A 145 5.28 -6.51 -14.39
CA VAL A 145 4.68 -6.36 -13.06
C VAL A 145 3.16 -6.41 -13.17
N SER A 146 2.52 -7.31 -12.45
CA SER A 146 1.08 -7.20 -12.17
C SER A 146 0.81 -7.11 -10.68
N GLY A 147 -0.36 -6.57 -10.34
CA GLY A 147 -0.81 -6.44 -8.98
C GLY A 147 -2.25 -5.98 -8.91
N TYR A 148 -2.62 -5.48 -7.75
CA TYR A 148 -3.96 -4.95 -7.52
C TYR A 148 -3.85 -3.63 -6.80
N CYS A 149 -4.71 -2.70 -7.20
CA CYS A 149 -5.02 -1.51 -6.43
C CYS A 149 -6.45 -1.62 -5.90
N ALA A 150 -6.68 -1.14 -4.69
CA ALA A 150 -8.00 -1.13 -4.11
C ALA A 150 -8.22 0.10 -3.23
N LEU A 151 -9.46 0.59 -3.26
CA LEU A 151 -9.96 1.66 -2.42
C LEU A 151 -11.06 1.11 -1.51
N PHE A 152 -10.86 1.25 -0.21
CA PHE A 152 -11.80 0.86 0.83
C PHE A 152 -12.25 2.08 1.63
N LYS A 153 -13.44 1.98 2.22
CA LYS A 153 -13.99 2.97 3.15
C LYS A 153 -14.37 2.32 4.47
N LYS A 154 -13.98 2.94 5.58
CA LYS A 154 -14.42 2.53 6.91
C LYS A 154 -15.81 3.10 7.20
N ASN A 155 -16.76 2.22 7.55
CA ASN A 155 -18.12 2.66 7.88
C ASN A 155 -18.15 3.46 9.19
N LYS A 156 -19.20 4.27 9.34
CA LYS A 156 -19.52 4.90 10.62
C LYS A 156 -20.21 3.85 11.49
N ASN A 157 -19.57 3.43 12.57
CA ASN A 157 -20.23 2.63 13.62
C ASN A 157 -21.38 3.42 14.24
#